data_AF-A0A7W9AJ03-F1
#
_entry.id   AF-A0A7W9AJ03-F1
#
_cell.length_a   1.000
_cell.length_b   1.000
_cell.length_c   1.000
_cell.angle_alpha   90.00
_cell.angle_beta   90.00
_cell.angle_gamma   90.00
#
_symmetry.space_group_name_H-M   'P 1'
#
loop_
_entity.id
_entity.type
_entity.pdbx_description
1 polymer ?
#
loop_
_entity_poly.entity_id
_entity_poly.type
_entity_poly.pdbx_seq_one_letter_code
_entity_poly.pdbx_strand_id
1 'polypeptide(L)'
;MADDKAQGMGDAIKASGTKIAENSATVSLKMLDYAEQNTREAFAAMRAAAGATSLSEVLKVQGDFIREQGGRSMTQAREIGELIAAFGKTAVSPLTGKKD
;
A
#
# COMPACT_ATOMS: atom_id res chain seq x y z
N MET A 1 24.55 -20.84 -28.28
CA MET A 1 24.98 -19.53 -27.71
C MET A 1 23.97 -18.40 -27.95
N ALA A 2 23.43 -18.19 -29.15
CA ALA A 2 22.36 -17.20 -29.36
C ALA A 2 20.99 -17.66 -28.80
N ASP A 3 20.66 -18.93 -28.97
CA ASP A 3 19.40 -19.52 -28.47
C ASP A 3 19.32 -19.55 -26.93
N ASP A 4 20.42 -19.87 -26.23
CA ASP A 4 20.46 -19.86 -24.75
C ASP A 4 20.21 -18.46 -24.17
N LYS A 5 20.70 -17.41 -24.83
CA LYS A 5 20.44 -16.02 -24.42
C LYS A 5 18.99 -15.62 -24.67
N ALA A 6 18.41 -16.07 -25.78
CA ALA A 6 17.00 -15.81 -26.10
C ALA A 6 16.06 -16.55 -25.12
N GLN A 7 16.36 -17.81 -24.79
CA GLN A 7 15.62 -18.57 -23.78
C GLN A 7 15.76 -17.95 -22.38
N GLY A 8 16.99 -17.64 -21.93
CA GLY A 8 17.20 -17.02 -20.62
C GLY A 8 16.53 -15.65 -20.48
N MET A 9 16.41 -14.89 -21.58
CA MET A 9 15.67 -13.63 -21.59
C MET A 9 14.15 -13.84 -21.55
N GLY A 10 13.64 -14.86 -22.24
CA GLY A 10 12.22 -15.24 -22.17
C GLY A 10 11.80 -15.70 -20.77
N ASP A 11 12.62 -16.51 -20.11
CA ASP A 11 12.37 -16.99 -18.75
C ASP A 11 12.44 -15.85 -17.72
N ALA A 12 13.38 -14.91 -17.88
CA ALA A 12 13.46 -13.72 -17.04
C ALA A 12 12.22 -12.82 -17.17
N ILE A 13 11.73 -12.60 -18.40
CA ILE A 13 10.51 -11.83 -18.65
C ILE A 13 9.29 -12.52 -18.02
N LYS A 14 9.18 -13.84 -18.16
CA LYS A 14 8.08 -14.61 -17.58
C LYS A 14 8.09 -14.56 -16.05
N ALA A 15 9.26 -14.75 -15.43
CA ALA A 15 9.43 -14.65 -13.98
C ALA A 15 9.14 -13.24 -13.45
N SER A 16 9.58 -12.20 -14.15
CA SER A 16 9.22 -10.81 -13.84
C SER A 16 7.71 -10.56 -13.97
N GLY A 17 7.06 -11.10 -15.00
CA GLY A 17 5.61 -11.01 -15.18
C GLY A 17 4.82 -11.63 -14.03
N THR A 18 5.22 -12.83 -13.58
CA THR A 18 4.60 -13.50 -12.41
C THR A 18 4.79 -12.69 -11.14
N LYS A 19 6.01 -12.20 -10.85
CA LYS A 19 6.27 -11.35 -9.67
C LYS A 19 5.51 -10.03 -9.71
N ILE A 20 5.35 -9.43 -10.88
CA ILE A 20 4.55 -8.21 -11.04
C ILE A 20 3.07 -8.49 -10.75
N ALA A 21 2.52 -9.59 -11.24
CA ALA A 21 1.15 -10.01 -10.97
C ALA A 21 0.91 -10.24 -9.46
N GLU A 22 1.80 -10.97 -8.79
CA GLU A 22 1.72 -11.24 -7.35
C GLU A 22 1.84 -9.95 -6.50
N ASN A 23 2.78 -9.06 -6.85
CA ASN A 23 2.92 -7.77 -6.19
C ASN A 23 1.69 -6.88 -6.42
N SER A 24 1.08 -6.93 -7.60
CA SER A 24 -0.13 -6.15 -7.91
C SER A 24 -1.32 -6.59 -7.05
N ALA A 25 -1.52 -7.90 -6.88
CA ALA A 25 -2.55 -8.45 -6.00
C ALA A 25 -2.32 -8.06 -4.53
N THR A 26 -1.06 -8.11 -4.08
CA THR A 26 -0.68 -7.69 -2.71
C THR A 26 -0.96 -6.22 -2.46
N VAL A 27 -0.65 -5.35 -3.42
CA VAL A 27 -0.96 -3.91 -3.35
C VAL A 27 -2.47 -3.67 -3.34
N SER A 28 -3.22 -4.35 -4.20
CA SER A 28 -4.68 -4.24 -4.24
C SER A 28 -5.34 -4.68 -2.92
N LEU A 29 -4.88 -5.80 -2.33
CA LEU A 29 -5.38 -6.26 -1.03
C LEU A 29 -5.08 -5.24 0.09
N LYS A 30 -3.84 -4.71 0.15
CA LYS A 30 -3.50 -3.65 1.11
C LYS A 30 -4.33 -2.38 0.94
N MET A 31 -4.64 -1.98 -0.30
CA MET A 31 -5.53 -0.84 -0.54
C MET A 31 -6.96 -1.10 -0.02
N LEU A 32 -7.47 -2.32 -0.18
CA LEU A 32 -8.76 -2.71 0.37
C LEU A 32 -8.75 -2.68 1.91
N ASP A 33 -7.68 -3.15 2.54
CA ASP A 33 -7.51 -3.08 4.00
C ASP A 33 -7.55 -1.63 4.50
N TYR A 34 -6.86 -0.70 3.83
CA TYR A 34 -6.91 0.72 4.17
C TYR A 34 -8.29 1.34 3.98
N ALA A 35 -8.99 0.99 2.90
CA ALA A 35 -10.35 1.47 2.67
C ALA A 35 -11.32 0.98 3.75
N GLU A 36 -11.21 -0.30 4.15
CA GLU A 36 -12.00 -0.88 5.23
C GLU A 36 -11.72 -0.18 6.57
N GLN A 37 -10.45 0.00 6.90
CA GLN A 37 -10.02 0.66 8.13
C GLN A 37 -10.53 2.11 8.20
N ASN A 38 -10.36 2.89 7.14
CA ASN A 38 -10.85 4.26 7.04
C ASN A 38 -12.38 4.33 7.21
N THR A 39 -13.10 3.37 6.62
CA THR A 39 -14.56 3.29 6.73
C THR A 39 -14.98 3.00 8.17
N ARG A 40 -14.35 2.02 8.84
CA ARG A 40 -14.62 1.70 10.26
C ARG A 40 -14.37 2.91 11.16
N GLU A 41 -13.26 3.62 10.95
CA GLU A 41 -12.89 4.79 11.75
C GLU A 41 -13.83 5.97 11.51
N ALA A 42 -14.24 6.22 10.27
CA ALA A 42 -15.26 7.22 9.95
C ALA A 42 -16.59 6.93 10.66
N PHE A 43 -17.04 5.67 10.67
CA PHE A 43 -18.23 5.27 11.41
C PHE A 43 -18.07 5.42 12.93
N ALA A 44 -16.89 5.12 13.48
CA ALA A 44 -16.61 5.33 14.90
C ALA A 44 -16.69 6.83 15.27
N ALA A 45 -16.08 7.70 14.47
CA ALA A 45 -16.16 9.15 14.66
C ALA A 45 -17.60 9.67 14.53
N MET A 46 -18.38 9.19 13.56
CA MET A 46 -19.79 9.55 13.39
C MET A 46 -20.64 9.12 14.58
N ARG A 47 -20.42 7.92 15.15
CA ARG A 47 -21.11 7.48 16.38
C ARG A 47 -20.72 8.32 17.60
N ALA A 48 -19.45 8.64 17.75
CA ALA A 48 -18.98 9.50 18.83
C ALA A 48 -19.57 10.92 18.73
N ALA A 49 -19.65 11.47 17.52
CA ALA A 49 -20.29 12.77 17.28
C ALA A 49 -21.80 12.74 17.54
N ALA A 50 -22.50 11.67 17.15
CA ALA A 50 -23.94 11.50 17.41
C ALA A 50 -24.25 11.33 18.91
N GLY A 51 -23.32 10.78 19.69
CA GLY A 51 -23.44 10.64 21.14
C GLY A 51 -22.94 11.85 21.95
N ALA A 52 -22.32 12.84 21.31
CA ALA A 52 -21.79 14.02 21.99
C ALA A 52 -22.94 14.95 22.40
N THR A 53 -22.98 15.31 23.68
CA THR A 53 -24.03 16.18 24.24
C THR A 53 -23.58 17.64 24.34
N SER A 54 -22.32 17.93 24.03
CA SER A 54 -21.72 19.25 24.11
C SER A 54 -20.67 19.54 23.02
N LEU A 55 -20.48 20.82 22.69
CA LEU A 55 -19.48 21.28 21.71
C LEU A 55 -18.04 20.91 22.13
N SER A 56 -17.76 20.86 23.45
CA SER A 56 -16.45 20.45 23.96
C SER A 56 -16.17 18.96 23.73
N GLU A 57 -17.19 18.09 23.77
CA GLU A 57 -17.05 16.66 23.43
C GLU A 57 -16.79 16.47 21.94
N VAL A 58 -17.45 17.24 21.06
CA VAL A 58 -17.21 17.21 19.61
C VAL A 58 -15.77 17.63 19.27
N LEU A 59 -15.27 18.69 19.90
CA LEU A 59 -13.89 19.16 19.71
C LEU A 59 -12.85 18.14 20.21
N LYS A 60 -13.18 17.40 21.27
CA LYS A 60 -12.35 16.31 21.78
C LYS A 60 -12.28 15.15 20.80
N VAL A 61 -13.43 14.73 20.25
CA VAL A 61 -13.50 13.71 19.19
C VAL A 61 -12.69 14.11 17.96
N GLN A 62 -12.79 15.38 17.54
CA GLN A 62 -12.03 15.89 16.39
C GLN A 62 -10.52 15.95 16.66
N GLY A 63 -10.11 16.34 17.86
CA GLY A 63 -8.71 16.36 18.28
C GLY A 63 -8.08 14.96 18.37
N ASP A 64 -8.82 13.99 18.92
CA ASP A 64 -8.37 12.60 18.99
C ASP A 64 -8.31 11.95 17.60
N PHE A 65 -9.28 12.24 16.74
CA PHE A 65 -9.27 11.80 15.34
C PHE A 65 -8.04 12.33 14.58
N ILE A 66 -7.70 13.62 14.69
CA ILE A 66 -6.52 14.20 14.02
C ILE A 66 -5.23 13.53 14.52
N ARG A 67 -5.12 13.29 15.83
CA ARG A 67 -3.94 12.64 16.42
C ARG A 67 -3.78 11.20 15.93
N GLU A 68 -4.85 10.42 15.92
CA GLU A 68 -4.81 9.04 15.44
C GLU A 68 -4.62 8.94 13.92
N GLN A 69 -5.36 9.74 13.15
CA GLN A 69 -5.25 9.77 11.69
C GLN A 69 -3.87 10.27 11.21
N GLY A 70 -3.24 11.20 11.92
CA GLY A 70 -1.89 11.67 11.59
C GLY A 70 -0.83 10.58 11.72
N GLY A 71 -0.89 9.77 12.79
CA GLY A 71 0.02 8.64 13.00
C GLY A 71 -0.21 7.49 12.00
N ARG A 72 -1.48 7.17 11.72
CA ARG A 72 -1.86 6.15 10.74
C ARG A 72 -1.49 6.55 9.32
N SER A 73 -1.75 7.80 8.90
CA SER A 73 -1.44 8.29 7.55
C SER A 73 0.05 8.22 7.22
N MET A 74 0.93 8.52 8.18
CA MET A 74 2.38 8.38 8.01
C MET A 74 2.80 6.91 7.82
N THR A 75 2.17 6.00 8.54
CA THR A 75 2.42 4.56 8.42
C THR A 75 1.95 4.03 7.06
N GLN A 76 0.73 4.38 6.64
CA GLN A 76 0.18 4.01 5.33
C GLN A 76 1.04 4.56 4.19
N ALA A 77 1.46 5.83 4.28
CA ALA A 77 2.31 6.46 3.27
C ALA A 77 3.68 5.78 3.16
N ARG A 78 4.28 5.38 4.29
CA ARG A 78 5.55 4.63 4.31
C ARG A 78 5.38 3.27 3.64
N GLU A 79 4.36 2.52 4.00
CA GLU A 79 4.11 1.19 3.43
C GLU A 79 3.79 1.23 1.93
N ILE A 80 3.00 2.21 1.48
CA ILE A 80 2.74 2.45 0.05
C ILE A 80 4.03 2.83 -0.67
N GLY A 81 4.86 3.68 -0.06
CA GLY A 81 6.17 4.05 -0.60
C GLY A 81 7.12 2.85 -0.74
N GLU A 82 7.16 1.97 0.26
CA GLU A 82 7.94 0.73 0.22
C GLU A 82 7.43 -0.24 -0.87
N LEU A 83 6.11 -0.34 -1.06
CA LEU A 83 5.51 -1.14 -2.14
C LEU A 83 5.83 -0.58 -3.53
N ILE A 84 5.72 0.73 -3.72
CA ILE A 84 6.06 1.41 -5.00
C ILE A 84 7.56 1.23 -5.30
N ALA A 85 8.42 1.37 -4.29
CA ALA A 85 9.87 1.15 -4.44
C ALA A 85 10.19 -0.31 -4.79
N ALA A 86 9.53 -1.28 -4.15
CA ALA A 86 9.68 -2.70 -4.45
C ALA A 86 9.20 -3.05 -5.87
N PHE A 87 8.09 -2.45 -6.32
CA PHE A 87 7.60 -2.56 -7.69
C PHE A 87 8.63 -2.00 -8.67
N GLY A 88 9.11 -0.77 -8.45
CA GLY A 88 10.12 -0.12 -9.28
C GLY A 88 11.38 -0.96 -9.43
N LYS A 89 11.94 -1.45 -8.30
CA LYS A 89 13.12 -2.34 -8.28
C LYS A 89 12.91 -3.62 -9.09
N THR A 90 11.72 -4.21 -9.00
CA THR A 90 11.37 -5.46 -9.71
C THR A 90 11.20 -5.23 -11.22
N ALA A 91 10.65 -4.07 -11.61
CA ALA A 91 10.45 -3.69 -13.01
C ALA A 91 11.76 -3.37 -13.75
N VAL A 92 12.75 -2.77 -13.08
CA VAL A 92 14.07 -2.44 -13.71
C VAL A 92 15.13 -3.53 -13.55
N SER A 93 14.94 -4.52 -12.68
CA SER A 93 15.87 -5.66 -12.54
C SER A 93 16.16 -6.40 -13.86
N PRO A 94 15.17 -6.76 -14.69
CA PRO A 94 15.44 -7.40 -15.99
C PRO A 94 16.14 -6.48 -17.01
N LEU A 95 16.06 -5.15 -16.84
CA LEU A 95 16.70 -4.17 -17.74
C LEU A 95 18.16 -3.85 -17.38
N THR A 96 18.56 -4.07 -16.13
CA THR A 96 19.90 -3.71 -15.64
C THR A 96 20.92 -4.85 -15.76
N GLY A 97 20.51 -6.04 -16.21
CA GLY A 97 21.42 -7.14 -16.57
C GLY A 97 22.36 -7.59 -15.46
N LYS A 98 22.08 -7.27 -14.19
CA LYS A 98 22.95 -7.62 -13.08
C LYS A 98 22.69 -9.08 -12.70
N LYS A 99 23.52 -9.96 -13.27
CA LYS A 99 23.79 -11.29 -12.74
C LYS A 99 24.28 -11.13 -11.29
N ASP A 100 23.67 -11.88 -10.38
CA ASP A 100 24.26 -12.16 -9.07
C ASP A 100 25.69 -12.72 -9.22
#